data_AF-A0A4R3AUQ8-F1
#
_entry.id   AF-A0A4R3AUQ8-F1
#
_cell.length_a   1.000
_cell.length_b   1.000
_cell.length_c   1.000
_cell.angle_alpha   90.00
_cell.angle_beta   90.00
_cell.angle_gamma   90.00
#
_symmetry.space_group_name_H-M   'P 1'
#
loop_
_entity.id
_entity.type
_entity.pdbx_description
1 polymer ?
#
loop_
_entity_poly.entity_id
_entity_poly.type
_entity_poly.pdbx_seq_one_letter_code
_entity_poly.pdbx_strand_id
1 'polypeptide(L)' 'MGTQEYLLDKAEKQGIEKGRLEERAKLKVEKRTIALEFKKMGLPVADIAKGTGLSIEKIEKLK' A
#
# COMPACT_ATOMS: atom_id res chain seq x y z
N MET A 1 19.62 -12.10 32.05
CA MET A 1 18.77 -11.46 31.04
C MET A 1 17.37 -11.35 31.62
N GLY A 2 16.97 -10.15 32.00
CA GLY A 2 15.76 -9.91 32.78
C GLY A 2 14.50 -10.04 31.93
N THR A 3 13.41 -10.49 32.54
CA THR A 3 12.07 -10.59 31.93
C THR A 3 11.56 -9.27 31.34
N GLN A 4 12.08 -8.13 31.82
CA GLN A 4 11.77 -6.80 31.28
C GLN A 4 12.35 -6.55 29.88
N GLU A 5 13.60 -6.95 29.60
CA GLU A 5 14.20 -6.82 28.27
C GLU A 5 13.43 -7.63 27.21
N TYR A 6 12.95 -8.81 27.57
CA TYR A 6 12.19 -9.67 26.66
C TYR A 6 10.82 -9.10 26.30
N LEU A 7 10.16 -8.39 27.23
CA LEU A 7 8.88 -7.74 26.99
C LEU A 7 9.02 -6.51 26.07
N LEU A 8 10.11 -5.75 26.23
CA LEU A 8 10.44 -4.60 25.38
C LEU A 8 10.75 -5.01 23.94
N ASP A 9 11.60 -6.03 23.73
CA ASP A 9 11.95 -6.52 22.39
C ASP A 9 10.70 -7.05 21.63
N LYS A 10 9.79 -7.69 22.36
CA LYS A 10 8.54 -8.21 21.79
C LYS A 10 7.55 -7.10 21.41
N ALA A 11 7.45 -6.05 22.23
CA ALA A 11 6.61 -4.90 21.95
C ALA A 11 7.12 -4.11 20.73
N GLU A 12 8.44 -3.92 20.62
CA GLU A 12 9.06 -3.20 19.50
C GLU A 12 8.87 -3.95 18.17
N LYS A 13 9.11 -5.27 18.15
CA LYS A 13 8.85 -6.10 16.96
C LYS A 13 7.38 -6.08 16.53
N GLN A 14 6.44 -6.15 17.48
CA GLN A 14 5.02 -6.10 17.16
C GLN A 14 4.57 -4.72 16.66
N GLY A 15 5.14 -3.64 17.19
CA GLY A 15 4.88 -2.27 16.73
C GLY A 15 5.36 -2.04 15.29
N ILE A 16 6.59 -2.47 14.99
CA ILE A 16 7.20 -2.33 13.65
C ILE A 16 6.42 -3.16 12.62
N GLU A 17 6.04 -4.39 12.97
CA GLU A 17 5.33 -5.27 12.05
C GLU A 17 3.91 -4.76 11.72
N LYS A 18 3.18 -4.24 12.73
CA LYS A 18 1.88 -3.59 12.51
C LYS A 18 2.01 -2.32 11.68
N GLY A 19 2.95 -1.44 12.01
CA GLY A 19 3.17 -0.19 11.25
C GLY A 19 3.47 -0.45 9.78
N ARG A 20 4.32 -1.45 9.48
CA ARG A 20 4.67 -1.81 8.10
C ARG A 20 3.50 -2.43 7.33
N LEU A 21 2.62 -3.16 8.00
CA LEU A 21 1.41 -3.74 7.37
C LEU A 21 0.37 -2.66 7.06
N GLU A 22 0.12 -1.73 7.98
CA GLU A 22 -0.80 -0.62 7.78
C GLU A 22 -0.33 0.33 6.68
N GLU A 23 0.97 0.67 6.64
CA GLU A 23 1.52 1.56 5.62
C GLU A 23 1.42 0.93 4.23
N ARG A 24 1.73 -0.37 4.09
CA ARG A 24 1.57 -1.10 2.83
C ARG A 24 0.11 -1.23 2.39
N ALA A 25 -0.82 -1.36 3.34
CA ALA A 25 -2.24 -1.41 3.03
C ALA A 25 -2.74 -0.06 2.51
N LYS A 26 -2.38 1.04 3.17
CA LYS A 26 -2.73 2.40 2.74
C LYS A 26 -2.15 2.75 1.37
N LEU A 27 -0.87 2.45 1.15
CA LEU A 27 -0.20 2.63 -0.15
C LEU A 27 -0.89 1.85 -1.29
N LYS A 28 -1.40 0.64 -1.02
CA LYS A 28 -2.14 -0.14 -2.03
C LYS A 28 -3.52 0.44 -2.31
N VAL A 29 -4.20 0.95 -1.29
CA VAL A 29 -5.51 1.58 -1.44
C VAL A 29 -5.37 2.89 -2.20
N GLU A 30 -4.45 3.78 -1.80
CA GLU A 30 -4.24 5.06 -2.47
C GLU A 30 -3.87 4.91 -3.94
N LYS A 31 -2.92 4.03 -4.29
CA LYS A 31 -2.58 3.76 -5.70
C LYS A 31 -3.77 3.30 -6.52
N ARG A 32 -4.66 2.51 -5.89
CA ARG A 32 -5.86 1.98 -6.52
C ARG A 32 -6.92 3.07 -6.71
N THR A 33 -7.10 3.94 -5.72
CA THR A 33 -8.01 5.09 -5.80
C THR A 33 -7.54 6.11 -6.84
N ILE A 34 -6.25 6.42 -6.86
CA ILE A 34 -5.62 7.32 -7.84
C ILE A 34 -5.78 6.77 -9.27
N ALA A 35 -5.55 5.46 -9.47
CA ALA A 35 -5.78 4.83 -10.77
C ALA A 35 -7.25 4.89 -11.23
N LEU A 36 -8.20 4.80 -10.29
CA LEU A 36 -9.63 4.87 -10.57
C LEU A 36 -10.06 6.31 -10.91
N GLU A 37 -9.56 7.29 -10.17
CA GLU A 37 -9.71 8.73 -10.46
C GLU A 37 -9.16 9.07 -11.86
N PHE A 38 -7.94 8.65 -12.19
CA PHE A 38 -7.38 8.89 -13.51
C PHE A 38 -8.18 8.23 -14.64
N LYS A 39 -8.72 7.03 -14.39
CA LYS A 39 -9.61 6.35 -15.34
C LYS A 39 -10.92 7.12 -15.53
N LYS A 40 -11.48 7.72 -14.48
CA LYS A 40 -12.66 8.61 -14.56
C LYS A 40 -12.37 9.91 -15.31
N MET A 41 -11.16 10.46 -15.15
CA MET A 41 -10.72 11.65 -15.89
C MET A 41 -10.43 11.36 -17.38
N GLY A 42 -10.42 10.09 -17.79
CA GLY A 42 -10.18 9.70 -19.18
C GLY A 42 -8.69 9.65 -19.57
N LEU A 43 -7.78 9.53 -18.60
CA LEU A 43 -6.36 9.36 -18.91
C LEU A 43 -6.08 7.99 -19.56
N PRO A 44 -5.08 7.92 -20.46
CA PRO A 44 -4.64 6.66 -21.03
C PRO A 44 -4.17 5.69 -19.94
N VAL A 45 -4.62 4.44 -20.02
CA VAL A 45 -4.26 3.38 -19.05
C VAL A 45 -2.75 3.20 -18.91
N ALA A 46 -2.00 3.48 -19.99
CA ALA A 46 -0.54 3.45 -20.01
C ALA A 46 0.11 4.53 -19.11
N ASP A 47 -0.45 5.75 -19.08
CA ASP A 47 0.04 6.83 -18.22
C ASP A 47 -0.36 6.59 -16.76
N ILE A 48 -1.55 6.04 -16.53
CA ILE A 48 -2.00 5.59 -15.21
C ILE A 48 -1.07 4.51 -14.67
N ALA A 49 -0.69 3.54 -15.51
CA ALA A 49 0.26 2.49 -15.15
C ALA A 49 1.63 3.05 -14.78
N LYS A 50 2.13 4.05 -15.52
CA LYS A 50 3.37 4.75 -15.19
C LYS A 50 3.28 5.53 -13.87
N GLY A 51 2.18 6.26 -13.64
CA GLY A 51 2.00 7.10 -12.45
C GLY A 51 1.74 6.33 -11.16
N THR A 52 1.03 5.19 -11.23
CA THR A 52 0.68 4.38 -10.05
C THR A 52 1.59 3.16 -9.85
N GLY A 53 2.34 2.77 -10.88
CA GLY A 53 3.13 1.53 -10.90
C GLY A 53 2.27 0.27 -10.90
N LEU A 54 0.99 0.38 -11.26
CA LEU A 54 0.08 -0.75 -11.42
C LEU A 54 0.13 -1.26 -12.87
N SER A 55 0.01 -2.58 -13.04
CA SER A 55 -0.12 -3.18 -14.38
C SER A 55 -1.43 -2.75 -15.03
N ILE A 56 -1.42 -2.61 -16.36
CA ILE A 56 -2.57 -2.19 -17.17
C ILE A 56 -3.80 -3.08 -16.88
N GLU A 57 -3.63 -4.40 -16.82
CA GLU A 57 -4.70 -5.34 -16.43
C GLU A 57 -5.35 -5.00 -15.08
N LYS A 58 -4.57 -4.53 -14.11
CA LYS A 58 -5.06 -4.20 -12.76
C LYS A 58 -5.89 -2.91 -12.77
N ILE A 59 -5.54 -1.97 -13.66
CA ILE A 59 -6.25 -0.71 -13.90
C ILE A 59 -7.50 -0.94 -14.75
N GLU A 60 -7.47 -1.91 -15.66
CA GLU A 60 -8.63 -2.30 -16.43
C GLU A 60 -9.67 -3.01 -15.56
N LYS A 61 -9.22 -3.90 -14.66
CA LYS A 61 -10.04 -4.56 -13.62
C LYS A 61 -10.47 -3.65 -12.47
N LEU A 62 -9.92 -2.44 -12.40
CA LEU A 62 -10.38 -1.39 -11.50
C LEU A 62 -11.71 -0.85 -12.04
N LYS A 63 -12.80 -1.21 -11.36
CA LYS A 63 -14.17 -0.85 -11.72
C LYS A 63 -14.62 0.37 -10.95
#